data_AF-A0A0D2A0W8-F1
#
_entry.id   AF-A0A0D2A0W8-F1
#
_cell.length_a   1.000
_cell.length_b   1.000
_cell.length_c   1.000
_cell.angle_alpha   90.00
_cell.angle_beta   90.00
_cell.angle_gamma   90.00
#
_symmetry.space_group_name_H-M   'P 1'
#
loop_
_entity.id
_entity.type
_entity.pdbx_description
1 polymer ?
#
loop_
_entity_poly.entity_id
_entity_poly.type
_entity_poly.pdbx_seq_one_letter_code
_entity_poly.pdbx_strand_id
1 'polypeptide(L)'
;MRIDQLCSFRNDTERDRILSGLRWMGLFSNEPVKVKATPLDTLCGRLKQMMSFEPGEQDLVMLQHTFVVEWEEGHTETFTSTLALKGDPKGYSAMSKSVGVTCGVATQLLLDKHAGFTDPGLLAPYVPEICTPIRVLIEKEGIMMVDKKVSSG
;
A
#
# COMPACT_ATOMS: atom_id res chain seq x y z
N MET A 1 -14.70 26.62 20.33
CA MET A 1 -13.23 26.73 20.11
C MET A 1 -12.99 27.46 18.79
N ARG A 2 -11.82 28.08 18.56
CA ARG A 2 -11.51 28.69 17.24
C ARG A 2 -11.66 27.71 16.08
N ILE A 3 -11.47 26.42 16.33
CA ILE A 3 -11.66 25.34 15.34
C ILE A 3 -13.12 25.27 14.85
N ASP A 4 -14.11 25.45 15.72
CA ASP A 4 -15.54 25.40 15.36
C ASP A 4 -15.97 26.60 14.51
N GLN A 5 -15.13 27.65 14.46
CA GLN A 5 -15.33 28.82 13.62
C GLN A 5 -14.66 28.68 12.25
N LEU A 6 -13.70 27.75 12.12
CA LEU A 6 -12.87 27.58 10.93
C LEU A 6 -13.19 26.31 10.13
N CYS A 7 -13.84 25.32 10.75
CA CYS A 7 -14.14 24.03 10.13
C CYS A 7 -15.56 23.59 10.46
N SER A 8 -16.22 22.97 9.48
CA SER A 8 -17.46 22.23 9.66
C SER A 8 -17.17 20.73 9.77
N PHE A 9 -18.00 20.02 10.54
CA PHE A 9 -17.92 18.57 10.73
C PHE A 9 -19.24 17.92 10.32
N ARG A 10 -19.23 16.65 9.90
CA ARG A 10 -20.44 15.94 9.50
C ARG A 10 -21.40 15.74 10.68
N ASN A 11 -20.86 15.48 11.87
CA ASN A 11 -21.59 15.34 13.13
C ASN A 11 -20.65 15.48 14.33
N ASP A 12 -21.22 15.56 15.52
CA ASP A 12 -20.48 15.73 16.77
C ASP A 12 -19.54 14.56 17.07
N THR A 13 -19.94 13.33 16.74
CA THR A 13 -19.09 12.14 16.93
C THR A 13 -17.81 12.22 16.09
N GLU A 14 -17.92 12.62 14.83
CA GLU A 14 -16.76 12.82 13.95
C GLU A 14 -15.87 13.95 14.47
N ARG A 15 -16.49 15.06 14.85
CA ARG A 15 -15.78 16.20 15.44
C ARG A 15 -14.95 15.77 16.65
N ASP A 16 -15.56 15.09 17.60
CA ASP A 16 -14.90 14.68 18.83
C ASP A 16 -13.77 13.67 18.56
N ARG A 17 -13.99 12.72 17.63
CA ARG A 17 -12.95 11.78 17.20
C ARG A 17 -11.74 12.50 16.59
N ILE A 18 -11.95 13.45 15.68
CA ILE A 18 -10.87 14.19 15.02
C ILE A 18 -10.13 15.07 16.05
N LEU A 19 -10.85 15.82 16.87
CA LEU A 19 -10.25 16.68 17.88
C LEU A 19 -9.47 15.89 18.92
N SER A 20 -9.96 14.70 19.30
CA SER A 20 -9.23 13.78 20.17
C SER A 20 -7.94 13.28 19.50
N GLY A 21 -7.98 12.92 18.22
CA GLY A 21 -6.79 12.55 17.46
C GLY A 21 -5.75 13.67 17.36
N LEU A 22 -6.18 14.91 17.08
CA LEU A 22 -5.29 16.09 17.06
C LEU A 22 -4.65 16.35 18.43
N ARG A 23 -5.41 16.13 19.53
CA ARG A 23 -4.89 16.18 20.89
C ARG A 23 -3.88 15.07 21.18
N TRP A 24 -4.19 13.83 20.78
CA TRP A 24 -3.30 12.69 20.92
C TRP A 24 -1.96 12.91 20.20
N MET A 25 -1.99 13.53 19.02
CA MET A 25 -0.79 13.94 18.28
C MET A 25 0.03 15.04 18.98
N GLY A 26 -0.50 15.65 20.04
CA GLY A 26 0.14 16.72 20.81
C GLY A 26 0.03 18.10 20.16
N LEU A 27 -0.81 18.28 19.13
CA LEU A 27 -0.89 19.53 18.36
C LEU A 27 -1.44 20.72 19.16
N PHE A 28 -2.13 20.46 20.26
CA PHE A 28 -2.63 21.48 21.19
C PHE A 28 -1.91 21.43 22.54
N SER A 29 -0.78 20.73 22.62
CA SER A 29 0.04 20.68 23.82
C SER A 29 1.02 21.85 23.88
N ASN A 30 1.65 22.04 25.04
CA ASN A 30 2.76 22.98 25.21
C ASN A 30 4.13 22.32 24.93
N GLU A 31 4.14 21.11 24.36
CA GLU A 31 5.39 20.42 24.04
C GLU A 31 6.14 21.18 22.93
N PRO A 32 7.43 21.51 23.12
CA PRO A 32 8.19 22.20 22.10
C PRO A 32 8.37 21.30 20.87
N VAL A 33 8.00 21.82 19.70
CA VAL A 33 8.10 21.09 18.44
C VAL A 33 9.45 21.34 17.78
N LYS A 34 10.06 20.27 17.22
CA LYS A 34 11.24 20.40 16.36
C LYS A 34 10.85 20.98 15.01
N VAL A 35 11.00 22.29 14.85
CA VAL A 35 10.72 23.00 13.61
C VAL A 35 11.62 22.50 12.48
N LYS A 36 11.01 22.17 11.34
CA LYS A 36 11.69 21.84 10.09
C LYS A 36 11.40 22.91 9.02
N ALA A 37 11.90 22.69 7.80
CA ALA A 37 11.81 23.62 6.68
C ALA A 37 10.36 24.08 6.40
N THR A 38 9.39 23.17 6.51
CA THR A 38 7.98 23.49 6.32
C THR A 38 7.11 23.00 7.48
N PRO A 39 5.88 23.55 7.65
CA PRO A 39 4.90 23.00 8.59
C PRO A 39 4.59 21.53 8.32
N LEU A 40 4.57 21.12 7.05
CA LEU A 40 4.39 19.72 6.65
C LEU A 40 5.54 18.85 7.16
N ASP A 41 6.79 19.26 6.95
CA ASP A 41 7.96 18.51 7.42
C ASP A 41 8.01 18.41 8.95
N THR A 42 7.58 19.48 9.61
CA THR A 42 7.47 19.58 11.07
C THR A 42 6.46 18.57 11.59
N LEU A 43 5.25 18.54 11.00
CA LEU A 43 4.21 17.56 11.31
C LEU A 43 4.68 16.12 11.00
N CYS A 44 5.26 15.88 9.83
CA CYS A 44 5.80 14.56 9.46
C CYS A 44 6.88 14.09 10.46
N GLY A 45 7.68 15.02 10.99
CA GLY A 45 8.62 14.74 12.07
C GLY A 45 7.93 14.19 13.32
N ARG A 46 6.83 14.82 13.75
CA ARG A 46 6.03 14.37 14.89
C ARG A 46 5.35 13.03 14.63
N LEU A 47 4.69 12.88 13.47
CA LEU A 47 4.01 11.63 13.11
C LEU A 47 4.97 10.45 13.03
N LYS A 48 6.19 10.64 12.50
CA LYS A 48 7.20 9.59 12.45
C LYS A 48 7.58 9.09 13.85
N GLN A 49 7.63 9.97 14.86
CA GLN A 49 7.93 9.54 16.22
C GLN A 49 6.79 8.75 16.86
N MET A 50 5.54 9.09 16.53
CA MET A 50 4.35 8.53 17.18
C MET A 50 3.75 7.31 16.48
N MET A 51 3.91 7.21 15.16
CA MET A 51 3.23 6.23 14.30
C MET A 51 4.23 5.29 13.61
N SER A 52 5.42 5.12 14.18
CA SER A 52 6.34 4.06 13.76
C SER A 52 5.90 2.74 14.34
N PHE A 53 6.09 1.65 13.60
CA PHE A 53 5.88 0.30 14.12
C PHE A 53 6.80 0.02 15.31
N GLU A 54 6.23 -0.57 16.36
CA GLU A 54 6.95 -1.05 17.54
C GLU A 54 7.41 -2.52 17.37
N PRO A 55 8.41 -2.98 18.15
CA PRO A 55 8.83 -4.38 18.12
C PRO A 55 7.67 -5.34 18.41
N GLY A 56 7.44 -6.29 17.50
CA GLY A 56 6.35 -7.27 17.60
C GLY A 56 5.08 -6.89 16.84
N GLU A 57 4.97 -5.65 16.34
CA GLU A 57 3.91 -5.26 15.41
C GLU A 57 4.19 -5.78 13.99
N GLN A 58 3.12 -5.87 13.18
CA GLN A 58 3.18 -6.32 11.79
C GLN A 58 2.42 -5.35 10.89
N ASP A 59 2.94 -5.15 9.67
CA ASP A 59 2.20 -4.46 8.62
C ASP A 59 1.34 -5.43 7.79
N LEU A 60 0.46 -4.85 6.97
CA LEU A 60 -0.40 -5.55 6.04
C LEU A 60 -0.38 -4.81 4.71
N VAL A 61 -0.11 -5.54 3.63
CA VAL A 61 -0.36 -5.09 2.27
C VAL A 61 -1.62 -5.76 1.77
N MET A 62 -2.62 -4.95 1.41
CA MET A 62 -3.86 -5.39 0.79
C MET A 62 -3.97 -4.74 -0.58
N LEU A 63 -4.01 -5.56 -1.63
CA LEU A 63 -4.20 -5.13 -3.01
C LEU A 63 -5.33 -5.97 -3.62
N GLN A 64 -6.29 -5.31 -4.26
CA GLN A 64 -7.38 -5.99 -4.94
C GLN A 64 -7.64 -5.33 -6.29
N HIS A 65 -7.62 -6.13 -7.34
CA HIS A 65 -8.25 -5.78 -8.61
C HIS A 65 -9.66 -6.35 -8.61
N THR A 66 -10.62 -5.56 -9.10
CA THR A 66 -12.01 -5.99 -9.32
C THR A 66 -12.33 -5.75 -10.79
N PHE A 67 -12.72 -6.82 -11.48
CA PHE A 67 -13.08 -6.81 -12.89
C PHE A 67 -14.57 -7.10 -13.02
N VAL A 68 -15.33 -6.16 -13.57
CA VAL A 68 -16.71 -6.39 -13.99
C VAL A 68 -16.68 -6.65 -15.48
N VAL A 69 -17.01 -7.88 -15.86
CA VAL A 69 -16.91 -8.38 -17.23
C VAL A 69 -18.31 -8.56 -17.78
N GLU A 70 -18.61 -7.86 -18.87
CA GLU A 70 -19.79 -8.11 -19.70
C GLU A 70 -19.39 -9.04 -20.83
N TRP A 71 -20.03 -10.20 -20.89
CA TRP A 71 -19.79 -11.19 -21.93
C TRP A 71 -20.64 -10.87 -23.15
N GLU A 72 -20.21 -11.33 -24.34
CA GLU A 72 -20.95 -11.14 -25.59
C GLU A 72 -22.38 -11.71 -25.53
N GLU A 73 -22.60 -12.74 -24.69
CA GLU A 73 -23.90 -13.36 -24.43
C GLU A 73 -24.82 -12.50 -23.55
N GLY A 74 -24.37 -11.31 -23.11
CA GLY A 74 -25.16 -10.33 -22.37
C GLY A 74 -25.25 -10.55 -20.86
N HIS A 75 -24.56 -11.55 -20.31
CA HIS A 75 -24.45 -11.74 -18.87
C HIS A 75 -23.22 -11.00 -18.30
N THR A 76 -23.33 -10.53 -17.06
CA THR A 76 -22.26 -9.83 -16.36
C THR A 76 -21.72 -10.69 -15.22
N GLU A 77 -20.41 -10.78 -15.12
CA GLU A 77 -19.73 -11.46 -14.03
C GLU A 77 -18.71 -10.55 -13.37
N THR A 78 -18.56 -10.67 -12.06
CA THR A 78 -17.54 -9.93 -11.32
C THR A 78 -16.46 -10.88 -10.85
N PHE A 79 -15.21 -10.53 -11.13
CA PHE A 79 -14.02 -11.24 -10.67
C PHE A 79 -13.19 -10.33 -9.77
N THR A 80 -12.50 -10.93 -8.82
CA THR A 80 -11.52 -10.26 -7.98
C THR A 80 -10.20 -11.00 -8.06
N SER A 81 -9.10 -10.26 -8.02
CA SER A 81 -7.76 -10.79 -7.86
C SER A 81 -7.17 -10.10 -6.63
N THR A 82 -6.87 -10.86 -5.58
CA THR A 82 -6.62 -10.31 -4.23
C THR A 82 -5.28 -10.77 -3.67
N LEU A 83 -4.42 -9.83 -3.26
CA LEU A 83 -3.24 -10.05 -2.45
C LEU A 83 -3.50 -9.55 -1.03
N ALA A 84 -3.34 -10.44 -0.05
CA ALA A 84 -3.33 -10.10 1.37
C ALA A 84 -2.03 -10.63 1.98
N LEU A 85 -1.03 -9.77 2.13
CA LEU A 85 0.30 -10.12 2.62
C LEU A 85 0.54 -9.50 3.99
N LYS A 86 0.84 -10.32 5.00
CA LYS A 86 1.21 -9.87 6.34
C LYS A 86 2.72 -9.87 6.50
N GLY A 87 3.24 -8.87 7.20
CA GLY A 87 4.65 -8.83 7.58
C GLY A 87 5.00 -9.90 8.59
N ASP A 88 6.27 -10.31 8.60
CA ASP A 88 6.82 -11.14 9.66
C ASP A 88 7.44 -10.23 10.74
N PRO A 89 6.93 -10.20 11.99
CA PRO A 89 7.51 -9.40 13.08
C PRO A 89 8.99 -9.69 13.37
N LYS A 90 9.52 -10.85 12.96
CA LYS A 90 10.93 -11.24 13.12
C LYS A 90 11.72 -11.20 11.81
N GLY A 91 11.08 -10.80 10.72
CA GLY A 91 11.64 -10.84 9.37
C GLY A 91 11.35 -9.56 8.60
N TYR A 92 10.91 -9.73 7.36
CA TYR A 92 10.57 -8.61 6.48
C TYR A 92 9.11 -8.20 6.66
N SER A 93 8.86 -6.89 6.64
CA SER A 93 7.50 -6.35 6.52
C SER A 93 6.88 -6.77 5.18
N ALA A 94 5.55 -6.86 5.10
CA ALA A 94 4.83 -7.13 3.86
C ALA A 94 5.20 -6.13 2.76
N MET A 95 5.32 -4.85 3.12
CA MET A 95 5.74 -3.80 2.19
C MET A 95 7.17 -4.04 1.67
N SER A 96 8.13 -4.26 2.57
CA SER A 96 9.54 -4.46 2.17
C SER A 96 9.73 -5.73 1.34
N LYS A 97 9.04 -6.82 1.71
CA LYS A 97 9.06 -8.07 0.96
C LYS A 97 8.46 -7.90 -0.43
N SER A 98 7.22 -7.40 -0.53
CA SER A 98 6.52 -7.28 -1.82
C SER A 98 7.24 -6.35 -2.80
N VAL A 99 7.81 -5.24 -2.33
CA VAL A 99 8.56 -4.30 -3.18
C VAL A 99 9.96 -4.83 -3.50
N GLY A 100 10.72 -5.19 -2.46
CA GLY A 100 12.12 -5.56 -2.58
C GLY A 100 12.34 -6.85 -3.37
N VAL A 101 11.54 -7.88 -3.12
CA VAL A 101 11.64 -9.16 -3.85
C VAL A 101 11.28 -8.96 -5.32
N THR A 102 10.22 -8.21 -5.63
CA THR A 102 9.83 -7.91 -7.02
C THR A 102 10.94 -7.17 -7.77
N CYS A 103 11.57 -6.18 -7.12
CA CYS A 103 12.71 -5.46 -7.68
C CYS A 103 13.93 -6.39 -7.91
N GLY A 104 14.25 -7.25 -6.93
CA GLY A 104 15.34 -8.22 -7.03
C GLY A 104 15.12 -9.23 -8.17
N VAL A 105 13.91 -9.77 -8.30
CA VAL A 105 13.52 -10.68 -9.39
C VAL A 105 13.66 -10.00 -10.76
N ALA A 106 13.14 -8.79 -10.92
CA ALA A 106 13.28 -8.05 -12.18
C ALA A 106 14.75 -7.76 -12.53
N THR A 107 15.56 -7.43 -11.52
CA THR A 107 17.01 -7.22 -11.68
C THR A 107 17.72 -8.49 -12.11
N GLN A 108 17.40 -9.63 -11.50
CA GLN A 108 17.97 -10.93 -11.86
C GLN A 108 17.62 -11.31 -13.31
N LEU A 109 16.35 -11.17 -13.70
CA LEU A 109 15.90 -11.45 -15.07
C LEU A 109 16.60 -10.58 -16.12
N LEU A 110 16.85 -9.30 -15.79
CA LEU A 110 17.60 -8.38 -16.65
C LEU A 110 19.07 -8.84 -16.80
N LEU A 111 19.74 -9.18 -15.69
CA LEU A 111 21.14 -9.63 -15.71
C LEU A 111 21.32 -10.97 -16.43
N ASP A 112 20.34 -11.87 -16.29
CA ASP A 112 20.31 -13.16 -16.98
C ASP A 112 19.96 -13.05 -18.47
N LYS A 113 19.70 -11.82 -18.96
CA LYS A 113 19.29 -11.54 -20.34
C LYS A 113 18.05 -12.34 -20.75
N HIS A 114 17.08 -12.47 -19.84
CA HIS A 114 15.80 -13.09 -20.15
C HIS A 114 15.15 -12.37 -21.35
N ALA A 115 14.52 -13.13 -22.26
CA ALA A 115 14.02 -12.61 -23.54
C ALA A 115 13.09 -11.38 -23.42
N GLY A 116 12.29 -11.30 -22.35
CA GLY A 116 11.44 -10.13 -22.08
C GLY A 116 12.19 -8.85 -21.63
N PHE A 117 13.49 -8.92 -21.34
CA PHE A 117 14.30 -7.83 -20.79
C PHE A 117 15.49 -7.47 -21.69
N THR A 118 15.52 -7.94 -22.94
CA THR A 118 16.62 -7.67 -23.87
C THR A 118 16.50 -6.32 -24.58
N ASP A 119 15.29 -5.77 -24.65
CA ASP A 119 15.04 -4.53 -25.37
C ASP A 119 15.61 -3.33 -24.60
N PRO A 120 16.43 -2.47 -25.24
CA PRO A 120 16.92 -1.27 -24.60
C PRO A 120 15.80 -0.21 -24.51
N GLY A 121 15.78 0.56 -23.42
CA GLY A 121 14.88 1.69 -23.26
C GLY A 121 14.32 1.84 -21.84
N LEU A 122 13.34 2.73 -21.70
CA LEU A 122 12.57 2.88 -20.47
C LEU A 122 11.39 1.91 -20.51
N LEU A 123 11.55 0.74 -19.88
CA LEU A 123 10.54 -0.32 -19.88
C LEU A 123 9.71 -0.31 -18.60
N ALA A 124 8.48 -0.82 -18.72
CA ALA A 124 7.55 -1.05 -17.62
C ALA A 124 6.79 -2.38 -17.83
N PRO A 125 6.31 -3.04 -16.77
CA PRO A 125 5.65 -4.34 -16.84
C PRO A 125 4.20 -4.20 -17.36
N TYR A 126 4.04 -3.98 -18.66
CA TYR A 126 2.75 -3.87 -19.34
C TYR A 126 2.47 -4.98 -20.34
N VAL A 127 3.48 -5.80 -20.64
CA VAL A 127 3.37 -6.89 -21.63
C VAL A 127 3.63 -8.24 -20.96
N PRO A 128 2.96 -9.33 -21.38
CA PRO A 128 3.09 -10.65 -20.78
C PRO A 128 4.53 -11.17 -20.70
N GLU A 129 5.37 -10.80 -21.67
CA GLU A 129 6.78 -11.23 -21.78
C GLU A 129 7.63 -10.73 -20.60
N ILE A 130 7.27 -9.58 -20.01
CA ILE A 130 7.88 -9.02 -18.80
C ILE A 130 7.10 -9.46 -17.56
N CYS A 131 5.77 -9.35 -17.57
CA CYS A 131 4.94 -9.59 -16.40
C CYS A 131 4.95 -11.06 -15.95
N THR A 132 4.87 -12.00 -16.88
CA THR A 132 4.77 -13.44 -16.58
C THR A 132 6.00 -13.99 -15.84
N PRO A 133 7.25 -13.77 -16.30
CA PRO A 133 8.41 -14.30 -15.59
C PRO A 133 8.58 -13.68 -14.20
N ILE A 134 8.28 -12.37 -14.04
CA ILE A 134 8.28 -11.74 -12.71
C ILE A 134 7.24 -12.42 -11.81
N ARG A 135 5.99 -12.52 -12.27
CA ARG A 135 4.87 -13.10 -11.51
C ARG A 135 5.21 -14.51 -11.02
N VAL A 136 5.67 -15.39 -11.90
CA VAL A 136 5.99 -16.78 -11.56
C VAL A 136 7.10 -16.87 -10.50
N LEU A 137 8.08 -15.97 -10.52
CA LEU A 137 9.17 -15.98 -9.56
C LEU A 137 8.76 -15.40 -8.20
N ILE A 138 8.01 -14.30 -8.16
CA ILE A 138 7.55 -13.73 -6.88
C ILE A 138 6.48 -14.60 -6.20
N GLU A 139 5.73 -15.39 -6.96
CA GLU A 139 4.79 -16.38 -6.42
C GLU A 139 5.51 -17.46 -5.60
N LYS A 140 6.73 -17.88 -6.01
CA LYS A 140 7.57 -18.82 -5.25
C LYS A 140 8.04 -18.23 -3.92
N GLU A 141 8.13 -16.91 -3.84
CA GLU A 141 8.46 -16.17 -2.62
C GLU A 141 7.22 -15.90 -1.75
N GLY A 142 6.05 -16.43 -2.13
CA GLY A 142 4.79 -16.27 -1.41
C GLY A 142 4.09 -14.94 -1.66
N ILE A 143 4.43 -14.22 -2.73
CA ILE A 143 3.75 -13.00 -3.18
C ILE A 143 2.84 -13.39 -4.34
N MET A 144 1.57 -13.67 -4.05
CA MET A 144 0.62 -14.12 -5.06
C MET A 144 -0.76 -13.50 -4.87
N MET A 145 -1.46 -13.32 -5.99
CA MET A 145 -2.86 -12.90 -5.98
C MET A 145 -3.78 -14.12 -6.08
N VAL A 146 -4.88 -14.09 -5.34
CA VAL A 146 -5.91 -15.13 -5.37
C VAL A 146 -7.10 -14.63 -6.18
N ASP A 147 -7.41 -15.34 -7.26
CA ASP A 147 -8.52 -15.02 -8.15
C ASP A 147 -9.81 -15.68 -7.69
N LYS A 148 -10.91 -14.91 -7.67
CA LYS A 148 -12.25 -15.39 -7.30
C LYS A 148 -13.32 -14.73 -8.14
N LYS A 149 -14.29 -15.52 -8.60
CA LYS A 149 -15.58 -15.02 -9.09
C LYS A 149 -16.44 -14.61 -7.89
N VAL A 150 -16.91 -13.38 -7.87
CA VAL A 150 -17.83 -12.87 -6.86
C VAL A 150 -19.22 -13.40 -7.22
N SER A 151 -19.75 -14.28 -6.37
CA SER A 151 -21.13 -14.75 -6.48
C SER A 151 -22.08 -13.62 -6.09
N SER A 152 -22.97 -13.25 -6.99
CA SER A 152 -24.11 -12.36 -6.71
C SER A 152 -25.00 -13.04 -5.67
N GLY A 153 -25.08 -12.46 -4.47
CA GLY A 153 -26.03 -12.87 -3.44
C GLY A 153 -27.45 -12.39 -3.73
#